data_AF-A0A1V5WD93-F1
#
_entry.id   AF-A0A1V5WD93-F1
#
_cell.length_a   1.000
_cell.length_b   1.000
_cell.length_c   1.000
_cell.angle_alpha   90.00
_cell.angle_beta   90.00
_cell.angle_gamma   90.00
#
_symmetry.space_group_name_H-M   'P 1'
#
loop_
_entity.id
_entity.type
_entity.pdbx_description
1 polymer ?
#
loop_
_entity_poly.entity_id
_entity_poly.type
_entity_poly.pdbx_seq_one_letter_code
_entity_poly.pdbx_strand_id
1 'polypeptide(L)'
;MTDLLGKWEQPEGQPLPGLWFEFKGDGTYQAELASMGILSGGTYVAAEGKIDMDQTEHTLGWLGKFEGIYAIEGDTLRLALNNPGEARPVEFTPQNTRIYQRIG
;
A
#
# COMPACT_ATOMS: atom_id res chain seq x y z
N MET A 1 -5.24 -6.99 -15.52
CA MET A 1 -3.92 -7.47 -15.04
C MET A 1 -3.42 -6.41 -14.10
N THR A 2 -3.08 -6.76 -12.87
CA THR A 2 -2.99 -5.79 -11.77
C THR A 2 -1.74 -4.94 -11.94
N ASP A 3 -1.86 -3.69 -12.39
CA ASP A 3 -0.73 -2.77 -12.64
C ASP A 3 0.20 -2.59 -11.41
N LEU A 4 -0.33 -2.91 -10.22
CA LEU A 4 0.36 -2.91 -8.93
C LEU A 4 1.41 -4.03 -8.77
N LEU A 5 1.44 -5.06 -9.60
CA LEU A 5 2.38 -6.18 -9.41
C LEU A 5 3.83 -5.69 -9.30
N GLY A 6 4.58 -6.30 -8.38
CA GLY A 6 5.96 -5.94 -8.09
C GLY A 6 6.10 -5.14 -6.79
N LYS A 7 7.28 -4.56 -6.60
CA LYS A 7 7.68 -3.92 -5.36
C LYS A 7 7.77 -2.40 -5.52
N TRP A 8 7.30 -1.68 -4.51
CA TRP A 8 7.16 -0.23 -4.50
C TRP A 8 7.61 0.34 -3.16
N GLU A 9 8.49 1.33 -3.16
CA GLU A 9 9.07 1.90 -1.94
C GLU A 9 8.78 3.40 -1.81
N GLN A 10 8.46 3.87 -0.60
CA GLN A 10 8.33 5.31 -0.34
C GLN A 10 9.72 5.97 -0.44
N PRO A 11 9.90 6.96 -1.32
CA PRO A 11 11.15 7.69 -1.41
C PRO A 11 11.38 8.58 -0.18
N GLU A 12 12.58 9.13 -0.06
CA GLU A 12 12.89 10.14 0.96
C GLU A 12 11.92 11.33 0.89
N GLY A 13 11.67 11.96 2.05
CA GLY A 13 10.76 13.10 2.18
C GLY A 13 9.28 12.75 2.39
N GLN A 14 8.91 11.47 2.32
CA GLN A 14 7.61 10.97 2.77
C GLN A 14 7.59 10.71 4.30
N PRO A 15 6.42 10.54 4.93
CA PRO A 15 6.33 10.22 6.37
C PRO A 15 6.99 8.91 6.79
N LEU A 16 7.07 7.91 5.89
CA LEU A 16 7.62 6.58 6.17
C LEU A 16 8.63 6.18 5.07
N PRO A 17 9.76 6.91 4.93
CA PRO A 17 10.73 6.66 3.87
C PRO A 17 11.34 5.26 4.02
N GLY A 18 11.44 4.52 2.93
CA GLY A 18 11.88 3.12 2.92
C GLY A 18 10.79 2.09 3.27
N LEU A 19 9.56 2.52 3.57
CA LEU A 19 8.42 1.59 3.65
C LEU A 19 8.14 1.09 2.23
N TRP A 20 8.18 -0.21 2.04
CA TRP A 20 7.84 -0.81 0.76
C TRP A 20 6.65 -1.74 0.85
N PHE A 21 5.93 -1.88 -0.27
CA PHE A 21 4.95 -2.93 -0.53
C PHE A 21 5.44 -3.81 -1.68
N GLU A 22 5.24 -5.12 -1.56
CA GLU A 22 5.37 -6.07 -2.67
C GLU A 22 4.00 -6.72 -2.91
N PHE A 23 3.45 -6.48 -4.10
CA PHE A 23 2.17 -7.07 -4.54
C PHE A 23 2.42 -8.25 -5.46
N LYS A 24 1.90 -9.42 -5.09
CA LYS A 24 2.19 -10.71 -5.73
C LYS A 24 1.05 -11.17 -6.61
N GLY A 25 1.36 -11.94 -7.66
CA GLY A 25 0.40 -12.42 -8.66
C GLY A 25 -0.70 -13.34 -8.13
N ASP A 26 -0.54 -13.86 -6.92
CA ASP A 26 -1.49 -14.74 -6.22
C ASP A 26 -2.51 -13.98 -5.36
N GLY A 27 -2.46 -12.63 -5.36
CA GLY A 27 -3.35 -11.81 -4.55
C GLY A 27 -2.87 -11.60 -3.11
N THR A 28 -1.63 -11.97 -2.79
CA THR A 28 -1.01 -11.64 -1.50
C THR A 28 -0.12 -10.41 -1.59
N TYR A 29 0.07 -9.72 -0.47
CA TYR A 29 1.06 -8.64 -0.37
C TYR A 29 1.90 -8.79 0.88
N GLN A 30 3.08 -8.16 0.84
CA GLN A 30 3.93 -7.94 2.00
C GLN A 30 4.30 -6.46 2.06
N ALA A 31 4.42 -5.92 3.27
CA ALA A 31 5.00 -4.60 3.49
C ALA A 31 6.05 -4.66 4.59
N GLU A 32 7.08 -3.82 4.47
CA GLU A 32 8.15 -3.75 5.47
C GLU A 32 8.72 -2.34 5.56
N LEU A 33 9.00 -1.91 6.79
CA LEU A 33 9.84 -0.77 7.11
C LEU A 33 10.91 -1.24 8.09
N ALA A 34 12.04 -1.69 7.55
CA ALA A 34 13.12 -2.34 8.29
C ALA A 34 13.69 -1.46 9.41
N SER A 35 13.81 -0.15 9.17
CA SER A 35 14.33 0.83 10.14
C SER A 35 13.50 0.90 11.44
N MET A 36 12.23 0.49 11.38
CA MET A 36 11.31 0.45 12.51
C MET A 36 10.97 -0.98 12.96
N GLY A 37 11.55 -2.01 12.32
CA GLY A 37 11.18 -3.41 12.57
C GLY A 37 9.71 -3.71 12.26
N ILE A 38 9.12 -2.97 11.32
CA ILE A 38 7.73 -3.19 10.90
C ILE A 38 7.70 -4.19 9.76
N LEU A 39 6.91 -5.25 9.93
CA LEU A 39 6.50 -6.18 8.90
C LEU A 39 4.97 -6.27 8.94
N SER A 40 4.36 -6.31 7.76
CA SER A 40 2.94 -6.58 7.63
C SER A 40 2.63 -7.34 6.35
N GLY A 41 1.46 -7.96 6.30
CA GLY A 41 1.08 -8.79 5.17
C GLY A 41 -0.37 -9.22 5.21
N GLY A 42 -0.80 -9.78 4.09
CA GLY A 42 -2.18 -10.23 3.93
C GLY A 42 -2.55 -10.44 2.48
N THR A 43 -3.83 -10.25 2.17
CA THR A 43 -4.36 -10.36 0.81
C THR A 43 -4.79 -9.01 0.27
N TYR A 44 -4.85 -8.89 -1.06
CA TYR A 44 -5.33 -7.69 -1.71
C TYR A 44 -6.15 -7.99 -2.95
N VAL A 45 -7.06 -7.08 -3.27
CA VAL A 45 -7.78 -7.04 -4.54
C VAL A 45 -7.69 -5.63 -5.09
N ALA A 46 -7.27 -5.49 -6.34
CA ALA A 46 -7.17 -4.19 -6.98
C ALA A 46 -7.74 -4.22 -8.39
N ALA A 47 -8.62 -3.26 -8.67
CA ALA A 47 -9.26 -3.07 -9.96
C ALA A 47 -9.77 -1.63 -10.10
N GLU A 48 -9.74 -1.08 -11.31
CA GLU A 48 -10.36 0.21 -11.63
C GLU A 48 -9.94 1.37 -10.69
N GLY A 49 -8.65 1.43 -10.33
CA GLY A 49 -8.11 2.47 -9.43
C GLY A 49 -8.53 2.32 -7.97
N LYS A 50 -9.15 1.20 -7.59
CA LYS A 50 -9.52 0.86 -6.21
C LYS A 50 -8.69 -0.31 -5.71
N ILE A 51 -8.35 -0.29 -4.42
CA ILE A 51 -7.61 -1.37 -3.76
C ILE A 51 -8.25 -1.69 -2.41
N ASP A 52 -8.39 -2.98 -2.14
CA ASP A 52 -8.79 -3.53 -0.85
C ASP A 52 -7.63 -4.36 -0.34
N MET A 53 -7.24 -4.16 0.91
CA MET A 53 -6.18 -4.91 1.57
C MET A 53 -6.73 -5.49 2.86
N ASP A 54 -6.66 -6.80 3.02
CA ASP A 54 -6.99 -7.49 4.26
C ASP A 54 -5.68 -7.84 4.96
N GLN A 55 -5.31 -7.00 5.93
CA GLN A 55 -4.08 -7.14 6.71
C GLN A 55 -4.31 -8.12 7.86
N THR A 56 -3.74 -9.32 7.71
CA THR A 56 -3.83 -10.41 8.69
C THR A 56 -2.55 -10.57 9.51
N GLU A 57 -1.48 -9.90 9.11
CA GLU A 57 -0.20 -9.86 9.81
C GLU A 57 0.29 -8.41 9.96
N HIS A 58 0.71 -8.04 11.17
CA HIS A 58 1.42 -6.78 11.44
C HIS A 58 2.20 -6.91 12.75
N THR A 59 3.47 -6.49 12.80
CA THR A 59 4.32 -6.65 14.00
C THR A 59 3.78 -5.96 15.25
N LEU A 60 3.02 -4.87 15.08
CA LEU A 60 2.34 -4.14 16.16
C LEU A 60 0.88 -4.58 16.42
N GLY A 61 0.40 -5.65 15.78
CA GLY A 61 -0.96 -6.16 15.95
C GLY A 61 -2.07 -5.31 15.32
N TRP A 62 -1.73 -4.37 14.44
CA TRP A 62 -2.70 -3.57 13.70
C TRP A 62 -3.25 -4.40 12.53
N LEU A 63 -4.39 -5.02 12.72
CA LEU A 63 -5.03 -5.88 11.73
C LEU A 63 -6.32 -5.24 11.19
N GLY A 64 -6.77 -5.69 10.03
CA GLY A 64 -8.08 -5.34 9.50
C GLY A 64 -8.09 -5.03 8.01
N LYS A 65 -9.28 -4.66 7.53
CA LYS A 65 -9.52 -4.31 6.13
C LYS A 65 -9.25 -2.83 5.89
N PHE A 66 -8.30 -2.53 5.02
CA PHE A 66 -7.99 -1.19 4.53
C PHE A 66 -8.58 -1.03 3.13
N GLU A 67 -9.40 -0.01 2.94
CA GLU A 67 -10.00 0.32 1.65
C GLU A 67 -9.37 1.61 1.11
N GLY A 68 -8.98 1.57 -0.16
CA GLY A 68 -8.22 2.65 -0.78
C GLY A 68 -8.48 2.88 -2.25
N ILE A 69 -7.76 3.88 -2.76
CA ILE A 69 -7.63 4.15 -4.19
C ILE A 69 -6.15 4.18 -4.56
N TYR A 70 -5.85 3.83 -5.80
CA TYR A 70 -4.51 3.84 -6.35
C TYR A 70 -4.47 4.39 -7.76
N ALA A 71 -3.34 4.98 -8.13
CA ALA A 71 -3.06 5.42 -9.49
C ALA A 71 -1.58 5.18 -9.80
N ILE A 72 -1.28 4.68 -11.00
CA ILE A 72 0.08 4.42 -11.46
C ILE A 72 0.37 5.29 -12.67
N GLU A 73 1.47 6.02 -12.62
CA GLU A 73 2.00 6.84 -13.70
C GLU A 73 3.48 6.50 -13.90
N GLY A 74 3.78 5.72 -14.94
CA GLY A 74 5.12 5.16 -15.14
C GLY A 74 5.53 4.28 -13.96
N ASP A 75 6.65 4.64 -13.33
CA ASP A 75 7.20 3.94 -12.16
C ASP A 75 6.73 4.52 -10.81
N THR A 76 5.78 5.45 -10.83
CA THR A 76 5.23 6.08 -9.63
C THR A 76 3.85 5.53 -9.30
N LEU A 77 3.70 5.03 -8.07
CA LEU A 77 2.43 4.63 -7.46
C LEU A 77 1.96 5.69 -6.47
N ARG A 78 0.74 6.20 -6.66
CA ARG A 78 -0.03 6.93 -5.66
C ARG A 78 -0.97 5.98 -4.97
N LEU A 79 -0.94 5.97 -3.64
CA LEU A 79 -1.79 5.10 -2.82
C LEU A 79 -2.39 5.91 -1.67
N ALA A 80 -3.71 5.85 -1.53
CA ALA A 80 -4.42 6.38 -0.38
C ALA A 80 -5.24 5.24 0.24
N LEU A 81 -4.95 4.93 1.50
CA LEU A 81 -5.65 3.93 2.31
C LEU A 81 -6.22 4.63 3.54
N ASN A 82 -7.48 4.36 3.85
CA ASN A 82 -8.06 4.77 5.13
C ASN A 82 -8.00 3.63 6.15
N ASN A 83 -8.16 3.96 7.43
CA ASN A 83 -8.06 2.98 8.51
C ASN A 83 -9.23 1.98 8.46
N PRO A 84 -9.10 0.80 9.10
CA PRO A 84 -10.20 -0.15 9.19
C PRO A 84 -11.45 0.47 9.80
N GLY A 85 -12.58 0.36 9.08
CA GLY A 85 -13.87 0.94 9.48
C GLY A 85 -14.15 2.36 8.96
N GLU A 86 -13.15 3.02 8.36
CA GLU A 86 -13.35 4.29 7.66
C GLU A 86 -13.80 4.04 6.20
N ALA A 87 -14.57 4.98 5.65
CA ALA A 87 -15.00 4.90 4.26
C ALA A 87 -13.81 5.04 3.31
N ARG A 88 -13.81 4.29 2.20
CA ARG A 88 -12.80 4.42 1.13
C ARG A 88 -12.61 5.89 0.72
N PRO A 89 -11.36 6.39 0.58
CA PRO A 89 -11.09 7.66 -0.05
C PRO A 89 -11.70 7.75 -1.46
N VAL A 90 -12.19 8.92 -1.84
CA VAL A 90 -12.71 9.18 -3.20
C VAL A 90 -11.76 10.03 -4.06
N GLU A 91 -10.74 10.62 -3.43
CA GLU A 91 -9.76 11.48 -4.09
C GLU A 91 -8.41 11.43 -3.37
N PHE A 92 -7.35 11.78 -4.11
CA PHE A 92 -6.00 11.94 -3.57
C PHE A 92 -5.84 13.33 -2.97
N THR A 93 -5.49 13.41 -1.69
CA THR A 93 -5.15 14.65 -0.99
C THR A 93 -3.73 14.57 -0.41
N PRO A 94 -3.06 15.71 -0.16
CA PRO A 94 -1.75 15.71 0.48
C PRO A 94 -1.71 14.97 1.83
N GLN A 95 -2.84 14.86 2.53
CA GLN A 95 -2.91 14.23 3.86
C GLN A 95 -3.04 12.70 3.77
N ASN A 96 -3.85 12.19 2.84
CA ASN A 96 -4.15 10.75 2.75
C ASN A 96 -3.24 9.99 1.77
N THR A 97 -2.51 10.68 0.90
CA THR A 97 -1.76 10.06 -0.19
C THR A 97 -0.33 9.78 0.23
N ARG A 98 0.18 8.61 -0.15
CA ARG A 98 1.60 8.25 -0.13
C ARG A 98 2.05 7.96 -1.55
N ILE A 99 3.28 8.36 -1.84
CA ILE A 99 3.93 8.10 -3.13
C ILE A 99 4.94 6.99 -2.94
N TYR A 100 4.97 6.05 -3.89
CA TYR A 100 5.94 4.97 -3.94
C TYR A 100 6.59 4.94 -5.32
N GLN A 101 7.85 4.53 -5.38
CA GLN A 101 8.58 4.28 -6.61
C GLN A 101 8.78 2.79 -6.80
N ARG A 102 8.62 2.31 -8.03
CA ARG A 102 8.88 0.92 -8.38
C ARG A 102 10.35 0.59 -8.11
N ILE A 103 10.59 -0.55 -7.47
CA ILE A 103 11.92 -1.09 -7.22
C ILE A 103 11.97 -2.55 -7.68
N GLY A 104 12.89 -2.87 -8.60
CA GLY A 104 13.02 -4.22 -9.18
C GLY A 104 12.16 -4.44 -10.41
#